data_AF-A0A1W2H7S9-F1
#
_entry.id   AF-A0A1W2H7S9-F1
#
_cell.length_a   1.000
_cell.length_b   1.000
_cell.length_c   1.000
_cell.angle_alpha   90.00
_cell.angle_beta   90.00
_cell.angle_gamma   90.00
#
_symmetry.space_group_name_H-M   'P 1'
#
loop_
_entity.id
_entity.type
_entity.pdbx_description
1 polymer ?
#
loop_
_entity_poly.entity_id
_entity_poly.type
_entity_poly.pdbx_seq_one_letter_code
_entity_poly.pdbx_strand_id
1 'polypeptide(L)'
;MLEAISWKEYLMGTGIVALGYYAVVISIYYKNDVRTLLSGRFPDQAEKKGKVDWSEEGSKDPMEELETVVSDIRSILEGAGKNAEKAEILERTGRILQNYSGFREPAYRVAIRNFLIQHSEEICGLDFSDGELEAYWEHKG
;
A
#
# COMPACT_ATOMS: atom_id res chain seq x y z
N MET A 1 -39.93 39.08 -14.47
CA MET A 1 -38.62 39.21 -15.14
C MET A 1 -37.56 38.80 -14.13
N LEU A 2 -37.37 37.49 -13.98
CA LEU A 2 -36.25 36.94 -13.24
C LEU A 2 -35.18 36.72 -14.31
N GLU A 3 -34.30 37.71 -14.42
CA GLU A 3 -33.17 37.69 -15.33
C GLU A 3 -32.48 36.34 -15.21
N ALA A 4 -32.34 35.67 -16.35
CA ALA A 4 -31.70 34.39 -16.48
C ALA A 4 -30.24 34.55 -16.03
N ILE A 5 -29.98 34.36 -14.73
CA ILE A 5 -28.66 33.96 -14.24
C ILE A 5 -28.27 32.83 -15.17
N SER A 6 -27.28 33.10 -16.02
CA SER A 6 -26.99 32.17 -17.09
C SER A 6 -26.48 30.91 -16.38
N TRP A 7 -27.11 29.77 -16.65
CA TRP A 7 -26.67 28.48 -16.10
C TRP A 7 -25.16 28.25 -16.32
N LYS A 8 -24.62 28.90 -17.34
CA LYS A 8 -23.20 29.02 -17.64
C LYS A 8 -22.39 29.68 -16.52
N GLU A 9 -22.80 30.84 -15.99
CA GLU A 9 -22.09 31.52 -14.89
C GLU A 9 -22.09 30.68 -13.61
N TYR A 10 -23.22 30.04 -13.29
CA TYR A 10 -23.32 29.15 -12.13
C TYR A 10 -22.38 27.94 -12.25
N LEU A 11 -22.38 27.27 -13.41
CA LEU A 11 -21.51 26.12 -13.66
C LEU A 11 -20.03 26.52 -13.72
N MET A 12 -19.73 27.70 -14.25
CA MET A 12 -18.37 28.22 -14.33
C MET A 12 -17.83 28.55 -12.93
N GLY A 13 -18.61 29.23 -12.09
CA GLY A 13 -18.25 29.49 -10.70
C GLY A 13 -18.07 28.21 -9.89
N THR A 14 -19.04 27.30 -9.98
CA THR A 14 -18.99 26.01 -9.28
C THR A 14 -17.80 25.16 -9.75
N GLY A 15 -17.52 25.14 -11.06
CA GLY A 15 -16.39 24.41 -11.63
C GLY A 15 -15.04 24.94 -11.16
N ILE A 16 -14.88 26.27 -11.06
CA ILE A 16 -13.65 26.89 -10.54
C ILE A 16 -13.45 26.55 -9.06
N VAL A 17 -14.51 26.63 -8.25
CA VAL A 17 -14.45 26.28 -6.82
C VAL A 17 -14.11 24.79 -6.64
N ALA A 18 -14.74 23.91 -7.41
CA ALA A 18 -14.44 22.48 -7.38
C ALA A 18 -12.98 22.19 -7.79
N LEU A 19 -12.52 22.79 -8.90
CA LEU A 19 -11.12 22.65 -9.34
C LEU A 19 -10.13 23.14 -8.29
N GLY A 20 -10.39 24.30 -7.68
CA GLY A 20 -9.57 24.83 -6.59
C GLY A 20 -9.53 23.89 -5.38
N TYR A 21 -10.69 23.37 -4.96
CA TYR A 21 -10.79 22.41 -3.87
C TYR A 21 -9.95 21.15 -4.15
N TYR A 22 -10.13 20.53 -5.32
CA TYR A 22 -9.36 19.34 -5.67
C TYR A 22 -7.86 19.64 -5.83
N ALA A 23 -7.49 20.79 -6.39
CA ALA A 23 -6.09 21.20 -6.49
C ALA A 23 -5.42 21.35 -5.11
N VAL A 24 -6.14 21.89 -4.12
CA VAL A 24 -5.65 22.00 -2.73
C VAL A 24 -5.50 20.61 -2.09
N VAL A 25 -6.51 19.74 -2.23
CA VAL A 25 -6.46 18.38 -1.69
C VAL A 25 -5.29 17.60 -2.29
N ILE A 26 -5.12 17.64 -3.62
CA ILE A 26 -3.98 17.02 -4.30
C ILE A 26 -2.67 17.64 -3.81
N SER A 27 -2.59 18.96 -3.70
CA SER A 27 -1.40 19.65 -3.21
C SER A 27 -1.07 19.38 -1.75
N ILE A 28 -2.01 18.90 -0.93
CA ILE A 28 -1.75 18.52 0.47
C ILE A 28 -1.36 17.05 0.59
N TYR A 29 -2.06 16.18 -0.14
CA TYR A 29 -1.88 14.74 -0.03
C TYR A 29 -0.69 14.23 -0.85
N TYR A 30 -0.45 14.82 -2.01
CA TYR A 30 0.64 14.47 -2.92
C TYR A 30 1.80 15.48 -2.86
N LYS A 31 2.02 16.16 -1.73
CA LYS A 31 3.07 17.19 -1.57
C LYS A 31 4.45 16.75 -2.07
N ASN A 32 4.80 15.48 -1.86
CA ASN A 32 6.09 14.94 -2.29
C ASN A 32 6.14 14.65 -3.80
N ASP A 33 5.07 14.10 -4.38
CA ASP A 33 4.99 13.80 -5.82
C ASP A 33 4.77 15.04 -6.70
N VAL A 34 3.99 16.02 -6.23
CA VAL A 34 3.84 17.30 -6.93
C VAL A 34 5.19 18.03 -6.95
N ARG A 35 5.99 17.93 -5.88
CA ARG A 35 7.33 18.53 -5.82
C ARG A 35 8.30 17.84 -6.79
N THR A 36 8.21 16.52 -7.00
CA THR A 36 9.04 15.82 -8.00
C THR A 36 8.60 16.16 -9.43
N LEU A 37 7.30 16.22 -9.71
CA LEU A 37 6.77 16.62 -11.03
C LEU A 37 7.04 18.10 -11.37
N LEU A 38 6.93 19.01 -10.40
CA LEU A 38 7.24 20.43 -10.59
C LEU A 38 8.75 20.71 -10.67
N SER A 39 9.59 19.81 -10.14
CA SER A 39 11.05 19.95 -10.20
C SER A 39 11.64 19.71 -11.59
N GLY A 40 10.83 19.35 -12.59
CA GLY A 40 11.27 19.22 -13.99
C GLY A 40 12.33 18.14 -14.23
N ARG A 41 12.63 17.31 -13.23
CA ARG A 41 13.50 16.15 -13.38
C ARG A 41 12.68 15.01 -13.95
N PHE A 42 12.72 14.90 -15.28
CA PHE A 42 12.42 13.65 -15.94
C PHE A 42 13.20 12.51 -15.26
N PRO A 43 12.60 11.34 -15.02
CA PRO A 43 13.33 10.18 -14.56
C PRO A 43 14.18 9.68 -15.73
N ASP A 44 15.40 10.18 -15.82
CA ASP A 44 16.43 9.58 -16.64
C ASP A 44 16.80 8.25 -15.96
N GLN A 45 16.24 7.18 -16.49
CA GLN A 45 16.59 5.82 -16.12
C GLN A 45 17.96 5.52 -16.75
N ALA A 46 19.03 5.97 -16.09
CA ALA A 46 20.37 5.42 -16.27
C ALA A 46 21.20 5.63 -15.00
N GLU A 47 21.39 4.51 -14.31
CA GLU A 47 22.29 4.24 -13.19
C GLU A 47 23.50 5.18 -13.02
N LYS A 48 23.74 5.67 -11.79
CA LYS A 48 24.88 5.21 -10.93
C LYS A 48 25.07 6.12 -9.72
N LYS A 49 25.06 5.46 -8.56
CA LYS A 49 25.86 5.70 -7.34
C LYS A 49 26.59 7.05 -7.24
N GLY A 50 26.22 7.81 -6.22
CA GLY A 50 26.98 8.98 -5.76
C GLY A 50 26.53 9.56 -4.42
N LYS A 51 26.43 8.71 -3.39
CA LYS A 51 26.81 8.96 -1.98
C LYS A 51 26.43 10.32 -1.37
N VAL A 52 25.35 10.34 -0.58
CA VAL A 52 25.37 11.01 0.73
C VAL A 52 25.21 9.93 1.78
N ASP A 53 26.34 9.61 2.39
CA ASP A 53 26.48 8.81 3.60
C ASP A 53 26.05 9.71 4.77
N TRP A 54 24.77 9.66 5.09
CA TRP A 54 24.34 9.76 6.47
C TRP A 54 24.04 8.34 6.90
N SER A 55 25.00 7.74 7.58
CA SER A 55 24.75 6.60 8.46
C SER A 55 23.74 7.04 9.53
N GLU A 56 22.45 6.92 9.22
CA GLU A 56 21.40 6.63 10.21
C GLU A 56 21.01 5.17 9.99
N GLU A 57 21.62 4.36 10.84
CA GLU A 57 21.31 2.97 11.06
C GLU A 57 19.85 2.85 11.55
N GLY A 58 19.00 2.19 10.76
CA GLY A 58 18.01 1.29 11.36
C GLY A 58 16.56 1.73 11.49
N SER A 59 16.00 2.54 10.57
CA SER A 59 14.54 2.51 10.38
C SER A 59 14.20 2.63 8.90
N LYS A 60 14.02 1.49 8.22
CA LYS A 60 13.17 1.49 7.03
C LYS A 60 11.80 1.97 7.49
N ASP A 61 11.13 2.79 6.68
CA ASP A 61 9.78 3.25 7.01
C ASP A 61 8.91 2.01 7.30
N PRO A 62 8.24 1.91 8.46
CA PRO A 62 7.38 0.77 8.80
C PRO A 62 6.36 0.44 7.70
N MET A 63 5.94 1.45 6.93
CA MET A 63 5.07 1.30 5.77
C MET A 63 5.78 0.67 4.57
N GLU A 64 7.01 1.07 4.26
CA GLU A 64 7.82 0.50 3.18
C GLU A 64 8.18 -0.97 3.47
N GLU A 65 8.47 -1.29 4.74
CA GLU A 65 8.64 -2.68 5.17
C GLU A 65 7.35 -3.50 5.02
N LEU A 66 6.19 -2.92 5.36
CA LEU A 66 4.89 -3.59 5.18
C LEU A 66 4.61 -3.88 3.70
N GLU A 67 4.85 -2.90 2.82
CA GLU A 67 4.65 -3.08 1.37
C GLU A 67 5.55 -4.19 0.82
N THR A 68 6.80 -4.25 1.28
CA THR A 68 7.72 -5.34 0.92
C THR A 68 7.17 -6.68 1.36
N VAL A 69 6.71 -6.80 2.61
CA VAL A 69 6.12 -8.04 3.15
C VAL A 69 4.87 -8.45 2.39
N VAL A 70 3.98 -7.51 2.08
CA VAL A 70 2.75 -7.78 1.32
C VAL A 70 3.10 -8.25 -0.11
N SER A 71 4.09 -7.63 -0.76
CA SER A 71 4.57 -8.04 -2.07
C SER A 71 5.18 -9.46 -2.06
N ASP A 72 5.92 -9.81 -1.01
CA ASP A 72 6.50 -11.14 -0.84
C ASP A 72 5.41 -12.20 -0.61
N ILE A 73 4.41 -11.89 0.22
CA ILE A 73 3.24 -12.75 0.45
C ILE A 73 2.48 -12.96 -0.86
N ARG A 74 2.25 -11.90 -1.63
CA ARG A 74 1.61 -11.99 -2.94
C ARG A 74 2.38 -12.91 -3.88
N SER A 75 3.70 -12.76 -3.93
CA SER A 75 4.58 -13.60 -4.76
C SER A 75 4.50 -15.07 -4.37
N ILE A 76 4.35 -15.38 -3.07
CA ILE A 76 4.11 -16.74 -2.59
C ILE A 76 2.75 -17.27 -3.05
N LEU A 77 1.68 -16.48 -2.92
CA LEU A 77 0.35 -16.88 -3.35
C LEU A 77 0.31 -17.14 -4.86
N GLU A 78 0.86 -16.22 -5.66
CA GLU A 78 0.94 -16.36 -7.12
C GLU A 78 1.81 -17.55 -7.54
N GLY A 79 2.94 -17.77 -6.86
CA GLY A 79 3.84 -18.89 -7.11
C GLY A 79 3.27 -20.25 -6.71
N ALA A 80 2.42 -20.31 -5.69
CA ALA A 80 1.75 -21.54 -5.25
C ALA A 80 0.53 -21.87 -6.12
N GLY A 81 -0.19 -20.85 -6.61
CA GLY A 81 -1.33 -20.99 -7.51
C GLY A 81 -2.44 -21.87 -6.91
N LYS A 82 -3.16 -22.62 -7.77
CA LYS A 82 -4.31 -23.48 -7.37
C LYS A 82 -3.92 -24.81 -6.71
N ASN A 83 -2.63 -25.15 -6.68
CA ASN A 83 -2.14 -26.37 -6.04
C ASN A 83 -1.58 -26.11 -4.63
N ALA A 84 -1.75 -24.88 -4.13
CA ALA A 84 -1.22 -24.48 -2.85
C ALA A 84 -1.90 -25.23 -1.71
N GLU A 85 -1.11 -25.77 -0.77
CA GLU A 85 -1.63 -26.32 0.46
C GLU A 85 -1.67 -25.21 1.53
N LYS A 86 -2.79 -25.15 2.27
CA LYS A 86 -3.03 -24.10 3.26
C LYS A 86 -1.92 -23.98 4.30
N ALA A 87 -1.39 -25.11 4.75
CA ALA A 87 -0.29 -25.19 5.69
C ALA A 87 1.03 -24.64 5.12
N GLU A 88 1.27 -24.84 3.82
CA GLU A 88 2.50 -24.38 3.15
C GLU A 88 2.51 -22.84 3.02
N ILE A 89 1.37 -22.24 2.67
CA ILE A 89 1.23 -20.77 2.63
C ILE A 89 1.48 -20.18 4.02
N LEU A 90 0.83 -20.73 5.06
CA LEU A 90 1.00 -20.25 6.43
C LEU A 90 2.45 -20.34 6.91
N GLU A 91 3.15 -21.43 6.55
CA GLU A 91 4.54 -21.59 6.92
C GLU A 91 5.44 -20.57 6.22
N ARG A 92 5.28 -20.38 4.90
CA ARG A 92 6.09 -19.44 4.11
C ARG A 92 5.83 -17.99 4.53
N THR A 93 4.55 -17.62 4.68
CA THR A 93 4.16 -16.30 5.16
C THR A 93 4.62 -16.06 6.60
N GLY A 94 4.52 -17.06 7.47
CA GLY A 94 5.03 -16.98 8.84
C GLY A 94 6.53 -16.69 8.92
N ARG A 95 7.35 -17.27 8.04
CA ARG A 95 8.80 -16.98 7.99
C ARG A 95 9.10 -15.54 7.59
N ILE A 96 8.33 -14.96 6.67
CA ILE A 96 8.48 -13.55 6.27
C ILE A 96 8.05 -12.65 7.43
N LEU A 97 6.93 -12.96 8.08
CA LEU A 97 6.40 -12.18 9.20
C LEU A 97 7.33 -12.20 10.43
N GLN A 98 8.03 -13.31 10.68
CA GLN A 98 9.03 -13.38 11.75
C GLN A 98 10.22 -12.45 11.54
N ASN A 99 10.57 -12.17 10.28
CA ASN A 99 11.63 -11.22 9.94
C ASN A 99 11.13 -9.76 9.91
N TYR A 100 9.81 -9.54 10.04
CA TYR A 100 9.21 -8.22 10.00
C TYR A 100 9.03 -7.63 11.41
N SER A 101 9.73 -6.53 11.66
CA SER A 101 9.72 -5.84 12.97
C SER A 101 8.35 -5.25 13.32
N GLY A 102 7.61 -4.78 12.32
CA GLY A 102 6.27 -4.20 12.45
C GLY A 102 5.17 -5.22 12.74
N PHE A 103 5.43 -6.53 12.69
CA PHE A 103 4.40 -7.54 13.01
C PHE A 103 3.91 -7.44 14.47
N ARG A 104 4.61 -6.71 15.34
CA ARG A 104 4.18 -6.43 16.71
C ARG A 104 3.09 -5.35 16.79
N GLU A 105 2.88 -4.58 15.73
CA GLU A 105 1.84 -3.57 15.67
C GLU A 105 0.49 -4.21 15.29
N PRO A 106 -0.57 -4.02 16.10
CA PRO A 106 -1.89 -4.58 15.81
C PRO A 106 -2.44 -4.15 14.44
N ALA A 107 -2.15 -2.92 14.00
CA ALA A 107 -2.61 -2.39 12.73
C ALA A 107 -2.06 -3.19 11.53
N TYR A 108 -0.78 -3.56 11.57
CA TYR A 108 -0.14 -4.32 10.50
C TYR A 108 -0.57 -5.78 10.49
N ARG A 109 -0.84 -6.38 11.65
CA ARG A 109 -1.46 -7.72 11.72
C ARG A 109 -2.81 -7.75 11.02
N VAL A 110 -3.66 -6.77 11.31
CA VAL A 110 -4.99 -6.67 10.67
C VAL A 110 -4.87 -6.46 9.17
N ALA A 111 -3.95 -5.61 8.72
CA ALA A 111 -3.72 -5.37 7.29
C ALA A 111 -3.27 -6.64 6.55
N ILE A 112 -2.26 -7.35 7.09
CA ILE A 112 -1.72 -8.58 6.51
C ILE A 112 -2.77 -9.70 6.51
N ARG A 113 -3.57 -9.79 7.58
CA ARG A 113 -4.66 -10.75 7.69
C ARG A 113 -5.73 -10.51 6.63
N ASN A 114 -6.23 -9.28 6.53
CA ASN A 114 -7.21 -8.90 5.52
C ASN A 114 -6.66 -9.14 4.10
N PHE A 115 -5.37 -8.84 3.88
CA PHE A 115 -4.71 -9.10 2.61
C PHE A 115 -4.71 -10.59 2.26
N LEU A 116 -4.31 -11.44 3.21
CA LEU A 116 -4.31 -12.90 3.06
C LEU A 116 -5.69 -13.43 2.72
N ILE A 117 -6.72 -13.08 3.51
CA ILE A 117 -8.11 -13.54 3.30
C ILE A 117 -8.59 -13.16 1.91
N GLN A 118 -8.35 -11.91 1.49
CA GLN A 118 -8.82 -11.43 0.20
C GLN A 118 -8.09 -12.10 -0.98
N HIS A 119 -6.77 -12.22 -0.91
CA HIS A 119 -5.97 -12.65 -2.06
C HIS A 119 -5.78 -14.17 -2.12
N SER A 120 -5.93 -14.89 -1.01
CA SER A 120 -5.88 -16.35 -1.02
C SER A 120 -7.06 -16.98 -1.73
N GLU A 121 -8.26 -16.39 -1.57
CA GLU A 121 -9.46 -16.84 -2.25
C GLU A 121 -9.34 -16.53 -3.76
N GLU A 122 -8.89 -15.33 -4.09
CA GLU A 122 -8.75 -14.88 -5.48
C GLU A 122 -7.68 -15.67 -6.26
N ILE A 123 -6.51 -15.89 -5.65
CA ILE A 123 -5.33 -16.46 -6.34
C ILE A 123 -5.29 -17.99 -6.20
N CYS A 124 -5.50 -18.51 -4.99
CA CYS A 124 -5.34 -19.93 -4.68
C CYS A 124 -6.68 -20.67 -4.57
N GLY A 125 -7.81 -19.97 -4.47
CA GLY A 125 -9.10 -20.59 -4.16
C GLY A 125 -9.18 -21.13 -2.73
N LEU A 126 -8.34 -20.62 -1.83
CA LEU A 126 -8.27 -21.04 -0.44
C LEU A 126 -8.93 -19.99 0.46
N ASP A 127 -9.89 -20.45 1.26
CA ASP A 127 -10.52 -19.63 2.28
C ASP A 127 -9.72 -19.71 3.59
N PHE A 128 -9.35 -18.56 4.13
CA PHE A 128 -8.72 -18.43 5.45
C PHE A 128 -9.68 -17.70 6.38
N SER A 129 -9.88 -18.26 7.56
CA SER A 129 -10.68 -17.59 8.58
C SER A 129 -9.81 -16.70 9.47
N ASP A 130 -10.38 -15.59 9.96
CA ASP A 130 -9.70 -14.69 10.90
C ASP A 130 -9.13 -15.44 12.11
N GLY A 131 -9.91 -16.36 12.69
CA GLY A 131 -9.50 -17.12 13.87
C GLY A 131 -8.38 -18.12 13.62
N GLU A 132 -8.25 -18.63 12.41
CA GLU A 132 -7.19 -19.59 12.04
C GLU A 132 -5.84 -18.89 11.83
N LEU A 133 -5.85 -17.72 11.20
CA LEU A 133 -4.65 -16.90 11.04
C LEU A 133 -4.15 -16.40 12.39
N GLU A 134 -5.05 -15.93 13.25
CA GLU A 134 -4.69 -15.45 14.59
C GLU A 134 -4.14 -16.58 15.46
N ALA A 135 -4.80 -17.74 15.48
CA ALA A 135 -4.32 -18.91 16.24
C ALA A 135 -2.94 -19.39 15.75
N TYR A 136 -2.67 -19.33 14.45
CA TYR A 136 -1.38 -19.70 13.89
C TYR A 136 -0.27 -18.73 14.31
N TRP A 137 -0.58 -17.44 14.39
CA TRP A 137 0.39 -16.41 14.76
C TRP A 137 0.63 -16.31 16.27
N GLU A 138 -0.38 -16.52 17.10
CA GLU A 138 -0.21 -16.58 18.57
C GLU A 138 0.67 -17.76 19.01
N HIS A 139 0.70 -18.86 18.26
CA HIS A 139 1.51 -20.03 18.60
C HIS A 139 2.99 -19.91 18.16
N LYS A 140 3.34 -18.93 17.32
CA LYS A 140 4.69 -18.76 16.74
C LYS A 140 5.37 -17.42 17.06
N GLY A 141 4.68 -16.49 17.71
CA GLY A 141 5.21 -15.22 18.23
C GLY A 141 5.58 -15.31 19.71
#